data_AF-A0A1I4NTT7-F1
#
_entry.id   AF-A0A1I4NTT7-F1
#
_cell.length_a   1.000
_cell.length_b   1.000
_cell.length_c   1.000
_cell.angle_alpha   90.00
_cell.angle_beta   90.00
_cell.angle_gamma   90.00
#
_symmetry.space_group_name_H-M   'P 1'
#
loop_
_entity.id
_entity.type
_entity.pdbx_description
1 polymer ?
#
loop_
_entity_poly.entity_id
_entity_poly.type
_entity_poly.pdbx_seq_one_letter_code
_entity_poly.pdbx_strand_id
1 'polypeptide(L)'
;MWRSVSLRKIAGSMLVVAFMLPFSVEGADPTSCNGEVSVQVDLNQCAADRLQQADDELNRIYQAILKQYSEDRVFLEKFRKTQRAWLLFRDAELEAKFPENDKQSYYGSVYPMCAARFLAQRTQERIKQLQEWLEGAEEGDLCAGSLRIQSTQ
;
A
#
# COMPACT_ATOMS: atom_id res chain seq x y z
N MET A 1 7.76 29.05 -28.17
CA MET A 1 8.22 28.84 -29.56
C MET A 1 7.99 27.37 -29.85
N TRP A 2 7.23 26.86 -30.82
CA TRP A 2 6.62 27.23 -32.10
C TRP A 2 5.60 26.08 -32.33
N ARG A 3 4.49 26.12 -33.08
CA ARG A 3 3.80 27.09 -33.91
C ARG A 3 2.40 26.52 -34.14
N SER A 4 1.42 27.41 -34.18
CA SER A 4 0.03 27.24 -34.58
C SER A 4 -0.16 26.61 -35.96
N VAL A 5 -1.16 25.74 -36.11
CA VAL A 5 -1.82 25.46 -37.39
C VAL A 5 -3.29 25.88 -37.30
N SER A 6 -3.72 26.53 -38.37
CA SER A 6 -4.83 27.47 -38.47
C SER A 6 -6.22 26.82 -38.47
N LEU A 7 -7.16 27.53 -37.85
CA LEU A 7 -8.61 27.37 -37.99
C LEU A 7 -9.05 27.40 -39.46
N ARG A 8 -9.91 26.46 -39.84
CA ARG A 8 -10.83 26.61 -40.98
C ARG A 8 -12.26 26.57 -40.45
N LYS A 9 -12.96 27.69 -40.66
CA LYS A 9 -14.41 27.84 -40.42
C LYS A 9 -15.15 27.01 -41.47
N ILE A 10 -16.06 26.14 -41.04
CA ILE A 10 -17.12 25.62 -41.91
C ILE A 10 -18.44 26.00 -41.23
N ALA A 11 -19.11 26.96 -41.86
CA ALA A 11 -20.51 27.27 -41.62
C ALA A 11 -21.35 26.19 -42.31
N GLY A 12 -22.31 25.61 -41.59
CA GLY A 12 -23.19 24.59 -42.14
C GLY A 12 -24.20 24.16 -41.09
N SER A 13 -25.30 24.91 -41.01
CA SER A 13 -26.47 24.57 -40.21
C SER A 13 -27.11 23.29 -40.74
N MET A 14 -27.17 22.23 -39.93
CA MET A 14 -28.09 21.12 -40.14
C MET A 14 -28.59 20.63 -38.79
N LEU A 15 -29.86 20.94 -38.53
CA LEU A 15 -30.60 20.64 -37.32
C LEU A 15 -30.93 19.14 -37.32
N VAL A 16 -30.16 18.33 -36.59
CA VAL A 16 -30.49 16.93 -36.30
C VAL A 16 -30.80 16.83 -34.81
N VAL A 17 -32.08 16.67 -34.49
CA VAL A 17 -32.57 16.38 -33.15
C VAL A 17 -32.22 14.92 -32.83
N ALA A 18 -31.10 14.71 -32.15
CA ALA A 18 -30.73 13.43 -31.56
C ALA A 18 -31.10 13.45 -30.07
N PHE A 19 -32.18 12.75 -29.73
CA PHE A 19 -32.58 12.45 -28.35
C PHE A 19 -31.59 11.43 -27.78
N MET A 20 -30.42 11.89 -27.35
CA MET A 20 -29.51 11.12 -26.50
C MET A 20 -30.00 11.26 -25.06
N LEU A 21 -30.71 10.24 -24.59
CA LEU A 21 -30.91 10.04 -23.15
C LEU A 21 -29.52 9.93 -22.49
N PRO A 22 -29.30 10.55 -21.32
CA PRO A 22 -28.11 10.28 -20.54
C PRO A 22 -28.16 8.82 -20.11
N PHE A 23 -27.37 7.97 -20.77
CA PHE A 23 -26.95 6.72 -20.17
C PHE A 23 -26.04 7.12 -19.02
N SER A 24 -26.62 7.26 -17.83
CA SER A 24 -25.83 7.33 -16.60
C SER A 24 -24.99 6.06 -16.57
N VAL A 25 -23.71 6.19 -16.90
CA VAL A 25 -22.71 5.24 -16.42
C VAL A 25 -22.73 5.42 -14.91
N GLU A 26 -23.54 4.61 -14.25
CA GLU A 26 -23.45 4.39 -12.81
C GLU A 26 -22.01 3.91 -12.60
N GLY A 27 -21.19 4.75 -11.97
CA GLY A 27 -19.86 4.35 -11.56
C GLY A 27 -20.02 3.11 -10.71
N ALA A 28 -19.48 1.98 -11.18
CA ALA A 28 -19.36 0.80 -10.36
C ALA A 28 -18.54 1.21 -9.13
N ASP A 29 -19.21 1.39 -8.01
CA ASP A 29 -18.58 1.53 -6.70
C ASP A 29 -17.80 0.23 -6.49
N PRO A 30 -16.45 0.29 -6.42
CA PRO A 30 -15.65 -0.91 -6.23
C PRO A 30 -16.06 -1.49 -4.89
N THR A 31 -16.83 -2.56 -4.98
CA THR A 31 -17.45 -3.25 -3.88
C THR A 31 -16.43 -3.39 -2.74
N SER A 32 -16.73 -2.69 -1.66
CA SER A 32 -15.90 -2.56 -0.47
C SER A 32 -15.36 -3.93 -0.07
N CYS A 33 -14.04 -4.08 -0.06
CA CYS A 33 -13.34 -5.24 0.50
C CYS A 33 -13.58 -5.39 2.02
N ASN A 34 -14.42 -4.54 2.61
CA ASN A 34 -14.70 -4.44 4.03
C ASN A 34 -16.02 -5.15 4.37
N GLY A 35 -15.94 -6.45 4.64
CA GLY A 35 -16.80 -7.07 5.64
C GLY A 35 -18.00 -7.90 5.18
N GLU A 36 -18.38 -7.91 3.91
CA GLU A 36 -19.38 -8.86 3.40
C GLU A 36 -18.82 -9.60 2.20
N VAL A 37 -18.90 -10.94 2.27
CA VAL A 37 -18.46 -11.85 1.19
C VAL A 37 -19.41 -11.66 0.01
N SER A 38 -19.20 -10.60 -0.76
CA SER A 38 -19.82 -10.43 -2.06
C SER A 38 -19.10 -11.37 -3.02
N VAL A 39 -19.81 -12.41 -3.45
CA VAL A 39 -19.34 -13.40 -4.44
C VAL A 39 -19.02 -12.73 -5.80
N GLN A 40 -19.42 -11.47 -5.99
CA GLN A 40 -19.24 -10.70 -7.21
C GLN A 40 -17.82 -10.10 -7.36
N VAL A 41 -17.00 -10.06 -6.29
CA VAL A 41 -15.61 -9.58 -6.34
C VAL A 41 -14.63 -10.74 -6.26
N ASP A 42 -13.58 -10.72 -7.09
CA ASP A 42 -12.49 -11.69 -7.04
C ASP A 42 -11.76 -11.61 -5.68
N LEU A 43 -11.81 -12.70 -4.91
CA LEU A 43 -11.15 -12.81 -3.61
C LEU A 43 -9.62 -12.61 -3.68
N ASN A 44 -9.00 -12.93 -4.83
CA ASN A 44 -7.59 -12.64 -5.07
C ASN A 44 -7.36 -11.12 -5.16
N GLN A 45 -8.25 -10.39 -5.85
CA GLN A 45 -8.18 -8.94 -5.98
C GLN A 45 -8.33 -8.27 -4.61
N CYS A 46 -9.33 -8.68 -3.81
CA CYS A 46 -9.50 -8.16 -2.46
C CYS A 46 -8.27 -8.36 -1.57
N ALA A 47 -7.61 -9.53 -1.69
CA ALA A 47 -6.40 -9.82 -0.92
C ALA A 47 -5.21 -8.97 -1.40
N ALA A 48 -5.07 -8.77 -2.71
CA ALA A 48 -4.06 -7.90 -3.29
C ALA A 48 -4.26 -6.44 -2.86
N ASP A 49 -5.48 -5.93 -2.90
CA ASP A 49 -5.80 -4.55 -2.48
C ASP A 49 -5.49 -4.33 -0.99
N ARG A 50 -5.80 -5.31 -0.13
CA ARG A 50 -5.44 -5.25 1.29
C ARG A 50 -3.94 -5.24 1.53
N LEU A 51 -3.18 -6.02 0.76
CA LEU A 51 -1.71 -5.96 0.81
C LEU A 51 -1.21 -4.58 0.39
N GLN A 52 -1.73 -4.04 -0.72
CA GLN A 52 -1.35 -2.71 -1.19
C GLN A 52 -1.63 -1.63 -0.14
N GLN A 53 -2.81 -1.64 0.49
CA GLN A 53 -3.16 -0.71 1.56
C GLN A 53 -2.19 -0.81 2.76
N ALA A 54 -1.81 -2.03 3.15
CA ALA A 54 -0.84 -2.23 4.21
C ALA A 54 0.55 -1.70 3.82
N ASP A 55 0.99 -1.93 2.59
CA ASP A 55 2.29 -1.44 2.11
C ASP A 55 2.31 0.10 1.98
N ASP A 56 1.21 0.72 1.57
CA ASP A 56 1.06 2.18 1.52
C ASP A 56 1.17 2.79 2.93
N GLU A 57 0.49 2.18 3.91
CA GLU A 57 0.56 2.62 5.31
C GLU A 57 1.96 2.42 5.90
N LEU A 58 2.61 1.28 5.63
CA LEU A 58 3.99 1.04 6.03
C LEU A 58 4.93 2.12 5.47
N ASN A 59 4.77 2.47 4.19
CA ASN A 59 5.55 3.52 3.56
C ASN A 59 5.28 4.89 4.19
N ARG A 60 4.02 5.22 4.49
CA ARG A 60 3.65 6.46 5.17
C ARG A 60 4.35 6.59 6.53
N ILE A 61 4.31 5.54 7.35
CA ILE A 61 4.98 5.49 8.66
C ILE A 61 6.50 5.57 8.50
N TYR A 62 7.08 4.81 7.57
CA TYR A 62 8.50 4.84 7.28
C TYR A 62 8.98 6.26 6.92
N GLN A 63 8.26 6.97 6.05
CA GLN A 63 8.59 8.36 5.69
C GLN A 63 8.44 9.33 6.86
N ALA A 64 7.43 9.13 7.71
CA ALA A 64 7.27 9.93 8.93
C ALA A 64 8.47 9.77 9.87
N ILE A 65 8.98 8.54 10.05
CA ILE A 65 10.17 8.27 10.86
C ILE A 65 11.40 8.92 10.21
N LEU A 66 11.61 8.77 8.90
CA LEU A 66 12.74 9.43 8.22
C LEU A 66 12.73 10.95 8.43
N LYS A 67 11.55 11.56 8.38
CA LYS A 67 11.38 13.00 8.62
C LYS A 67 11.65 13.37 10.08
N GLN A 68 11.11 12.60 11.03
CA GLN A 68 11.29 12.85 12.46
C GLN A 68 12.76 12.80 12.85
N TYR A 69 13.52 11.83 12.31
CA TYR A 69 14.93 11.61 12.63
C TYR A 69 15.89 12.19 11.58
N SER A 70 15.49 13.21 10.80
CA SER A 70 16.26 13.76 9.67
C SER A 70 17.72 14.12 10.00
N GLU A 71 17.95 14.60 11.21
CA GLU A 71 19.27 15.06 11.67
C GLU A 71 20.17 13.92 12.19
N ASP A 72 19.61 12.75 12.52
CA ASP A 72 20.38 11.62 13.04
C ASP A 72 20.81 10.68 11.90
N ARG A 73 21.90 11.05 11.23
CA ARG A 73 22.41 10.31 10.07
C ARG A 73 22.80 8.88 10.41
N VAL A 74 23.36 8.65 11.60
CA VAL A 74 23.83 7.31 12.03
C VAL A 74 22.62 6.41 12.27
N PHE A 75 21.62 6.89 13.00
CA PHE A 75 20.36 6.17 13.17
C PHE A 75 19.73 5.85 11.81
N LEU A 76 19.56 6.85 10.94
CA LEU A 76 18.89 6.66 9.65
C LEU A 76 19.59 5.63 8.75
N GLU A 77 20.92 5.55 8.78
CA GLU A 77 21.66 4.50 8.08
C GLU A 77 21.27 3.10 8.60
N LYS A 78 21.30 2.92 9.93
CA LYS A 78 20.97 1.64 10.57
C LYS A 78 19.49 1.29 10.41
N PHE A 79 18.59 2.25 10.58
CA PHE A 79 17.16 2.09 10.40
C PHE A 79 16.81 1.61 8.99
N ARG A 80 17.38 2.23 7.95
CA ARG A 80 17.21 1.78 6.56
C ARG A 80 17.74 0.36 6.34
N LYS A 81 18.86 0.01 6.96
CA LYS A 81 19.41 -1.35 6.91
C LYS A 81 18.43 -2.35 7.54
N THR A 82 17.83 -2.01 8.67
CA THR A 82 16.81 -2.84 9.33
C THR A 82 15.59 -3.06 8.45
N GLN A 83 15.06 -2.01 7.78
CA GLN A 83 13.89 -2.19 6.90
C GLN A 83 14.19 -3.08 5.69
N ARG A 84 15.38 -2.95 5.07
CA ARG A 84 15.80 -3.84 3.99
C ARG A 84 15.94 -5.29 4.46
N ALA A 85 16.52 -5.49 5.64
CA ALA A 85 16.65 -6.83 6.23
C ALA A 85 15.26 -7.44 6.55
N TRP A 86 14.32 -6.63 7.01
CA TRP A 86 12.95 -7.07 7.25
C TRP A 86 12.24 -7.52 5.98
N LEU A 87 12.41 -6.80 4.85
CA LEU A 87 11.84 -7.23 3.57
C LEU A 87 12.37 -8.61 3.16
N LEU A 88 13.68 -8.82 3.24
CA LEU A 88 14.29 -10.13 2.96
C LEU A 88 13.77 -11.23 3.89
N PHE A 89 13.61 -10.92 5.17
CA PHE A 89 13.04 -11.86 6.15
C PHE A 89 11.60 -12.22 5.81
N ARG A 90 10.74 -11.22 5.54
CA ARG A 90 9.33 -11.41 5.19
C ARG A 90 9.18 -12.31 3.96
N ASP A 91 9.96 -12.02 2.93
CA ASP A 91 9.90 -12.77 1.67
C ASP A 91 10.42 -14.19 1.87
N ALA A 92 11.50 -14.39 2.64
CA ALA A 92 11.98 -15.71 3.02
C ALA A 92 10.98 -16.50 3.90
N GLU A 93 10.22 -15.83 4.76
CA GLU A 93 9.16 -16.44 5.55
C GLU A 93 7.99 -16.92 4.68
N LEU A 94 7.64 -16.15 3.64
CA LEU A 94 6.65 -16.58 2.65
C LEU A 94 7.13 -17.83 1.89
N GLU A 95 8.39 -17.84 1.46
CA GLU A 95 8.99 -19.03 0.81
C GLU A 95 9.02 -20.23 1.76
N ALA A 96 9.36 -20.05 3.03
CA ALA A 96 9.30 -21.13 4.02
C ALA A 96 7.86 -21.63 4.27
N LYS A 97 6.87 -20.75 4.20
CA LYS A 97 5.45 -21.09 4.33
C LYS A 97 4.89 -21.84 3.12
N PHE A 98 5.43 -21.55 1.93
CA PHE A 98 5.06 -22.16 0.65
C PHE A 98 6.30 -22.69 -0.08
N PRO A 99 6.94 -23.77 0.43
CA PRO A 99 8.27 -24.20 0.02
C PRO A 99 8.40 -24.75 -1.40
N GLU A 100 7.28 -25.04 -2.06
CA GLU A 100 7.32 -25.60 -3.41
C GLU A 100 7.76 -24.55 -4.44
N ASN A 101 8.59 -24.97 -5.39
CA ASN A 101 9.09 -24.07 -6.44
C ASN A 101 7.96 -23.65 -7.38
N ASP A 102 7.13 -24.61 -7.82
CA ASP A 102 5.94 -24.34 -8.61
C ASP A 102 4.71 -24.17 -7.70
N LYS A 103 4.61 -22.98 -7.11
CA LYS A 103 3.56 -22.64 -6.15
C LYS A 103 2.16 -22.72 -6.76
N GLN A 104 2.02 -22.32 -8.02
CA GLN A 104 0.71 -22.34 -8.69
C GLN A 104 0.28 -23.78 -9.02
N SER A 105 1.20 -24.64 -9.47
CA SER A 105 0.88 -26.04 -9.73
C SER A 105 0.57 -26.81 -8.46
N TYR A 106 1.26 -26.53 -7.35
CA TYR A 106 1.09 -27.28 -6.11
C TYR A 106 -0.08 -26.78 -5.25
N TYR A 107 -0.16 -25.46 -5.01
CA TYR A 107 -1.19 -24.87 -4.14
C TYR A 107 -2.44 -24.42 -4.91
N GLY A 108 -2.39 -24.38 -6.25
CA GLY A 108 -3.54 -24.03 -7.09
C GLY A 108 -3.88 -22.53 -7.08
N SER A 109 -5.07 -22.21 -7.61
CA SER A 109 -5.55 -20.84 -7.81
C SER A 109 -5.79 -20.04 -6.53
N VAL A 110 -5.74 -20.68 -5.36
CA VAL A 110 -5.88 -20.02 -4.04
C VAL A 110 -4.56 -19.40 -3.56
N TYR A 111 -3.43 -19.79 -4.14
CA TYR A 111 -2.11 -19.34 -3.71
C TYR A 111 -1.94 -17.81 -3.68
N PRO A 112 -2.31 -17.06 -4.74
CA PRO A 112 -2.15 -15.59 -4.74
C PRO A 112 -2.88 -14.92 -3.57
N MET A 113 -4.12 -15.31 -3.30
CA MET A 113 -4.88 -14.82 -2.14
C MET A 113 -4.20 -15.15 -0.81
N CYS A 114 -3.73 -16.39 -0.63
CA CYS A 114 -3.07 -16.81 0.61
C CYS A 114 -1.73 -16.10 0.84
N ALA A 115 -0.93 -15.94 -0.21
CA ALA A 115 0.32 -15.20 -0.16
C ALA A 115 0.08 -13.72 0.15
N ALA A 116 -0.88 -13.07 -0.53
CA ALA A 116 -1.21 -11.67 -0.30
C ALA A 116 -1.72 -11.43 1.13
N ARG A 117 -2.59 -12.30 1.66
CA ARG A 117 -3.06 -12.23 3.05
C ARG A 117 -1.91 -12.37 4.05
N PHE A 118 -0.98 -13.29 3.81
CA PHE A 118 0.17 -13.48 4.67
C PHE A 118 1.08 -12.25 4.68
N LEU A 119 1.44 -11.74 3.49
CA LEU A 119 2.25 -10.53 3.36
C LEU A 119 1.58 -9.33 4.02
N ALA A 120 0.27 -9.15 3.84
CA ALA A 120 -0.48 -8.07 4.46
C ALA A 120 -0.43 -8.14 5.99
N GLN A 121 -0.56 -9.34 6.56
CA GLN A 121 -0.43 -9.56 8.00
C GLN A 121 0.97 -9.20 8.51
N ARG A 122 2.04 -9.67 7.84
CA ARG A 122 3.42 -9.35 8.23
C ARG A 122 3.70 -7.86 8.13
N THR A 123 3.17 -7.19 7.09
CA THR A 123 3.26 -5.73 6.93
C THR A 123 2.53 -4.98 8.06
N GLN A 124 1.31 -5.42 8.44
CA GLN A 124 0.56 -4.85 9.57
C GLN A 124 1.29 -5.00 10.91
N GLU A 125 1.90 -6.16 11.17
CA GLU A 125 2.72 -6.37 12.37
C GLU A 125 3.96 -5.45 12.37
N ARG A 126 4.58 -5.25 11.20
CA ARG A 126 5.69 -4.33 11.07
C ARG A 126 5.29 -2.87 11.30
N ILE A 127 4.13 -2.45 10.81
CA ILE A 127 3.58 -1.12 11.07
C ILE A 127 3.53 -0.85 12.58
N LYS A 128 3.03 -1.80 13.39
CA LYS A 128 2.96 -1.67 14.85
C LYS A 128 4.35 -1.47 15.48
N GLN A 129 5.34 -2.27 15.06
CA GLN A 129 6.73 -2.10 15.52
C GLN A 129 7.33 -0.76 15.09
N LEU A 130 6.91 -0.22 13.94
CA LEU A 130 7.40 1.07 13.47
C LEU A 130 6.72 2.25 14.18
N GLN A 131 5.48 2.09 14.65
CA GLN A 131 4.75 3.13 15.39
C GLN A 131 5.47 3.53 16.68
N GLU A 132 6.15 2.59 17.35
CA GLU A 132 6.99 2.86 18.53
C GLU A 132 8.00 3.99 18.30
N TRP A 133 8.56 4.10 17.08
CA TRP A 133 9.53 5.16 16.72
C TRP A 133 8.92 6.55 16.65
N LEU A 134 7.61 6.64 16.41
CA LEU A 134 6.85 7.88 16.36
C LEU A 134 6.28 8.23 17.74
N GLU A 135 5.83 7.23 18.48
CA GLU A 135 5.30 7.38 19.85
C GLU A 135 6.39 7.82 20.82
N GLY A 136 7.58 7.22 20.72
CA GLY A 136 8.70 7.52 21.62
C GLY A 136 8.62 6.75 22.94
N ALA A 137 9.64 6.92 23.78
CA ALA A 137 9.81 6.21 25.05
C ALA A 137 9.48 7.06 26.27
N GLU A 138 9.15 6.40 27.38
CA GLU A 138 8.91 7.05 28.67
C GLU A 138 10.21 7.61 29.28
N GLU A 139 10.11 8.74 29.99
CA GLU A 139 11.23 9.28 30.74
C GLU A 139 11.74 8.27 31.78
N GLY A 140 13.04 7.96 31.72
CA GLY A 140 13.69 7.02 32.64
C GLY A 140 13.86 5.60 32.10
N ASP A 141 13.34 5.28 30.91
CA ASP A 141 13.68 4.02 30.24
C ASP A 141 15.11 4.06 29.68
N LEU A 142 16.04 3.46 30.42
CA LEU A 142 17.45 3.37 30.05
C LEU A 142 17.69 2.44 28.85
N CYS A 143 16.72 1.60 28.50
CA CYS A 143 16.78 0.66 27.38
C CYS A 143 16.09 1.18 26.11
N ALA A 144 15.50 2.38 26.15
CA ALA A 144 14.80 3.02 25.03
C ALA A 144 15.70 3.28 23.79
N GLY A 145 17.02 3.28 23.97
CA GLY A 145 17.98 3.41 22.89
C GLY A 145 17.83 4.71 22.11
N SER A 146 17.58 4.62 20.81
CA SER A 146 17.43 5.78 19.91
C SER A 146 16.00 6.34 19.85
N LEU A 147 15.05 5.78 20.59
CA LEU A 147 13.69 6.34 20.66
C LEU A 147 13.75 7.76 21.26
N ARG A 148 12.96 8.67 20.70
CA ARG A 148 12.78 9.99 21.33
C ARG A 148 11.96 9.85 22.59
N ILE A 149 12.29 10.64 23.61
CA ILE A 149 11.50 10.70 24.84
C ILE A 149 10.19 11.43 24.57
N GLN A 150 9.09 10.88 25.07
CA GLN A 150 7.79 11.53 25.04
C GLN A 150 7.86 12.82 25.85
N SER A 151 7.63 13.96 25.20
CA SER A 151 7.45 15.21 25.93
C SER A 151 6.09 15.17 26.62
N THR A 152 6.08 14.79 27.89
CA THR A 152 4.89 14.90 28.75
C THR A 152 4.42 16.36 28.72
N GLN A 153 3.26 16.62 28.14
CA GLN A 153 2.62 17.94 28.20
C GLN A 153 1.76 18.06 29.46
#